data_AF-A0AAU9TIW7-F1
#
_entry.id   AF-A0AAU9TIW7-F1
#
_cell.length_a   1.000
_cell.length_b   1.000
_cell.length_c   1.000
_cell.angle_alpha   90.00
_cell.angle_beta   90.00
_cell.angle_gamma   90.00
#
_symmetry.space_group_name_H-M   'P 1'
#
loop_
_entity.id
_entity.type
_entity.pdbx_description
1 polymer ?
#
loop_
_entity_poly.entity_id
_entity_poly.type
_entity_poly.pdbx_seq_one_letter_code
_entity_poly.pdbx_strand_id
1 'polypeptide(L)' 'MLGLTGQLSVVIPPDIADEDGSEAGAPEGGSVELRCTAIGVPEPTVSWKRTGGRNIVFRDDNGKEIKGEL' A
#
# COMPACT_ATOMS: atom_id res chain seq x y z
N MET A 1 43.84 13.88 -19.11
CA MET A 1 43.32 12.72 -18.36
C MET A 1 41.80 12.80 -18.42
N LEU A 2 41.14 11.93 -19.16
CA LEU A 2 39.68 11.88 -19.23
C LEU A 2 39.21 10.94 -18.11
N GLY A 3 38.49 11.48 -17.13
CA GLY A 3 37.84 10.67 -16.09
C GLY A 3 36.53 10.11 -16.61
N LEU A 4 36.32 8.80 -16.48
CA LEU A 4 35.04 8.16 -16.72
C LEU A 4 34.25 8.15 -15.40
N THR A 5 33.07 8.73 -15.39
CA THR A 5 32.10 8.58 -14.30
C THR A 5 31.09 7.50 -14.67
N GLY A 6 30.74 6.66 -13.70
CA GLY A 6 29.70 5.63 -13.82
C GLY A 6 28.60 5.88 -12.82
N GLN A 7 27.37 5.50 -13.17
CA GLN A 7 26.21 5.62 -12.29
C GLN A 7 25.91 4.25 -11.67
N LEU A 8 25.84 4.20 -10.34
CA LEU A 8 25.32 3.05 -9.61
C LEU A 8 23.87 3.34 -9.21
N SER A 9 22.95 2.45 -9.59
CA SER A 9 21.57 2.47 -9.11
C SER A 9 21.42 1.39 -8.04
N VAL A 10 20.99 1.81 -6.85
CA VAL A 10 20.67 0.91 -5.74
C VAL A 10 19.16 0.77 -5.69
N VAL A 11 18.68 -0.47 -5.61
CA VAL A 11 17.27 -0.80 -5.43
C VAL A 11 17.05 -1.41 -4.06
N ILE A 12 15.95 -1.04 -3.43
CA ILE A 12 15.53 -1.56 -2.14
C ILE A 12 14.14 -2.17 -2.35
N PRO A 13 13.96 -3.47 -2.05
CA PRO A 13 12.67 -4.11 -2.23
C PRO A 13 11.60 -3.45 -1.35
N PRO A 14 10.32 -3.54 -1.75
CA PRO A 14 9.21 -3.08 -0.91
C PRO A 14 9.18 -3.82 0.42
N ASP A 15 9.01 -3.08 1.51
CA ASP A 15 8.81 -3.58 2.86
C ASP A 15 7.61 -2.87 3.50
N ILE A 16 6.76 -3.62 4.22
CA ILE A 16 5.59 -3.05 4.89
C ILE A 16 6.03 -2.59 6.28
N ALA A 17 6.04 -1.28 6.50
CA ALA A 17 6.35 -0.68 7.78
C ALA A 17 5.14 -0.82 8.72
N ASP A 18 5.29 -1.58 9.80
CA ASP A 18 4.24 -1.84 10.79
C ASP A 18 4.19 -0.71 11.86
N GLU A 19 4.26 0.54 11.43
CA GLU A 19 4.23 1.70 12.34
C GLU A 19 2.80 2.01 12.83
N ASP A 20 1.77 1.65 12.04
CA ASP A 20 0.37 1.98 12.30
C ASP A 20 -0.47 0.82 12.87
N GLY A 21 0.13 -0.36 13.06
CA GLY A 21 -0.52 -1.55 13.60
C GLY A 21 -1.37 -2.34 12.60
N SER A 22 -1.33 -3.67 12.72
CA SER A 22 -1.95 -4.61 11.78
C SER A 22 -3.40 -5.01 12.13
N GLU A 23 -3.93 -4.53 13.26
CA GLU A 23 -5.25 -4.90 13.77
C GLU A 23 -6.15 -3.68 13.99
N ALA A 24 -7.40 -3.77 13.53
CA ALA A 24 -8.45 -2.80 13.78
C ALA A 24 -9.76 -3.52 14.13
N GLY A 25 -10.54 -2.94 15.05
CA GLY A 25 -11.82 -3.48 15.47
C GLY A 25 -12.82 -2.37 15.76
N ALA A 26 -14.10 -2.63 15.45
CA ALA A 26 -15.20 -1.73 15.76
C ALA A 26 -16.43 -2.54 16.19
N PRO A 27 -17.33 -1.97 17.01
CA PRO A 27 -18.63 -2.56 17.28
C PRO A 27 -19.49 -2.64 16.01
N GLU A 28 -20.57 -3.42 16.06
CA GLU A 28 -21.53 -3.51 14.96
C GLU A 28 -22.06 -2.11 14.58
N GLY A 29 -22.03 -1.79 13.29
CA GLY A 29 -22.39 -0.46 12.78
C GLY A 29 -21.31 0.62 12.93
N GLY A 30 -20.17 0.30 13.55
CA GLY A 30 -19.00 1.17 13.60
C GLY A 30 -18.15 1.11 12.32
N SER A 31 -17.12 1.94 12.27
CA SER A 31 -16.17 2.02 11.16
C SER A 31 -14.76 1.66 11.63
N VAL A 32 -14.00 1.03 10.73
CA VAL A 32 -12.57 0.76 10.92
C VAL A 32 -11.78 1.41 9.81
N GLU A 33 -10.56 1.86 10.14
CA GLU A 33 -9.58 2.36 9.19
C GLU A 33 -8.38 1.41 9.22
N LEU A 34 -7.96 0.93 8.06
CA LEU A 34 -6.74 0.12 7.92
C LEU A 34 -5.68 0.98 7.25
N ARG A 35 -4.50 1.07 7.86
CA ARG A 35 -3.36 1.82 7.34
C ARG A 35 -2.27 0.87 6.92
N CYS A 36 -1.58 1.21 5.84
CA CYS A 36 -0.47 0.46 5.32
C CYS A 36 0.57 1.44 4.79
N THR A 37 1.73 1.46 5.43
CA THR A 37 2.88 2.24 4.99
C THR A 37 3.90 1.27 4.40
N ALA A 38 4.37 1.53 3.19
CA ALA A 38 5.35 0.70 2.52
C ALA A 38 6.57 1.53 2.13
N ILE A 39 7.76 1.00 2.36
CA ILE A 39 9.05 1.64 2.06
C ILE A 39 9.79 0.85 0.99
N GLY A 40 10.55 1.53 0.13
CA GLY A 40 11.29 0.89 -0.96
C GLY A 40 11.89 1.91 -1.92
N VAL A 41 12.81 1.46 -2.77
CA VAL A 41 13.40 2.28 -3.84
C VAL A 41 13.40 1.46 -5.13
N PRO A 42 12.61 1.85 -6.15
CA PRO A 42 11.71 3.01 -6.21
C PRO A 42 10.51 2.88 -5.24
N GLU A 43 9.77 3.98 -5.07
CA GLU A 43 8.59 4.04 -4.20
C GLU A 43 7.58 2.93 -4.54
N PRO A 44 7.13 2.14 -3.56
CA PRO A 44 6.27 1.00 -3.81
C PRO A 44 4.80 1.40 -4.02
N THR A 45 4.12 0.70 -4.92
CA THR A 45 2.66 0.78 -5.08
C THR A 45 1.97 -0.11 -4.05
N VAL A 46 0.90 0.37 -3.41
CA VAL A 46 0.18 -0.38 -2.38
C VAL A 46 -1.19 -0.80 -2.91
N SER A 47 -1.53 -2.07 -2.70
CA SER A 47 -2.85 -2.59 -3.05
C SER A 47 -3.43 -3.45 -1.93
N TRP A 48 -4.74 -3.33 -1.74
CA TRP A 48 -5.44 -4.06 -0.69
C TRP A 48 -6.05 -5.36 -1.23
N LYS A 49 -5.95 -6.43 -0.44
CA LYS A 49 -6.56 -7.72 -0.76
C LYS A 49 -7.18 -8.36 0.48
N ARG A 50 -8.36 -8.96 0.33
CA ARG A 50 -9.02 -9.68 1.40
C ARG A 50 -8.46 -11.10 1.53
N THR A 51 -8.22 -11.54 2.77
CA THR A 51 -7.85 -12.92 3.08
C THR A 51 -8.89 -13.89 2.49
N GLY A 52 -8.42 -14.96 1.85
CA GLY A 52 -9.27 -15.92 1.15
C GLY A 52 -9.69 -15.51 -0.27
N GLY A 53 -9.15 -14.40 -0.81
CA GLY A 53 -9.28 -14.05 -2.23
C GLY A 53 -10.66 -13.52 -2.64
N ARG A 54 -11.52 -13.16 -1.68
CA ARG A 54 -12.77 -12.46 -1.97
C ARG A 54 -12.49 -11.04 -2.45
N ASN A 55 -13.29 -10.55 -3.38
CA ASN A 55 -13.14 -9.19 -3.90
C ASN A 55 -13.47 -8.14 -2.82
N ILE A 56 -12.67 -7.08 -2.77
CA ILE A 56 -12.99 -5.85 -2.04
C ILE A 56 -13.73 -4.94 -3.02
N VAL A 57 -14.92 -4.47 -2.63
CA VAL A 57 -15.69 -3.52 -3.43
C VAL A 57 -15.35 -2.12 -2.94
N PHE A 58 -14.54 -1.40 -3.70
CA PHE A 58 -14.24 0.00 -3.43
C PHE A 58 -15.36 0.86 -4.00
N ARG A 59 -15.90 1.77 -3.20
CA ARG A 59 -16.98 2.68 -3.61
C ARG A 59 -16.55 4.13 -3.36
N ASP A 60 -16.92 5.03 -4.26
CA ASP A 60 -16.83 6.47 -4.03
C ASP A 60 -18.00 6.99 -3.17
N ASP A 61 -17.99 8.29 -2.86
CA ASP A 61 -19.06 8.96 -2.09
C ASP A 61 -20.44 8.87 -2.76
N ASN A 62 -20.48 8.65 -4.09
CA ASN A 62 -21.70 8.47 -4.86
C ASN A 62 -22.13 6.99 -4.97
N GLY A 63 -21.41 6.07 -4.32
CA GLY A 63 -21.66 4.63 -4.34
C GLY A 63 -21.19 3.91 -5.61
N LYS A 64 -20.46 4.59 -6.50
CA LYS A 64 -19.92 3.99 -7.73
C LYS A 64 -18.68 3.15 -7.42
N GLU A 65 -18.59 1.98 -8.04
CA GLU A 65 -17.43 1.10 -7.91
C GLU A 65 -16.18 1.72 -8.56
N ILE A 66 -15.05 1.69 -7.84
CA ILE A 66 -13.75 2.21 -8.28
C ILE A 66 -12.65 1.14 -8.15
N LYS A 67 -11.51 1.35 -8.80
CA LYS A 67 -10.31 0.51 -8.61
C LYS A 67 -9.62 0.90 -7.30
N GLY A 68 -9.29 -0.07 -6.45
CA GLY A 68 -8.57 0.17 -5.19
C GLY A 68 -7.07 0.01 -5.33
N GLU A 69 -6.45 0.93 -6.04
CA GLU A 69 -5.00 1.09 -6.16
C GLU A 69 -4.63 2.46 -5.59
N LEU A 70 -3.64 2.49 -4.69
CA LEU A 70 -3.14 3.70 -4.03
C LEU A 70 -1.70 3.98 -4.48
#